data_AF-A0A323U576-F1
#
_entry.id   AF-A0A323U576-F1
#
_cell.length_a   1.000
_cell.length_b   1.000
_cell.length_c   1.000
_cell.angle_alpha   90.00
_cell.angle_beta   90.00
_cell.angle_gamma   90.00
#
_symmetry.space_group_name_H-M   'P 1'
#
loop_
_entity.id
_entity.type
_entity.pdbx_description
1 polymer ?
#
loop_
_entity_poly.entity_id
_entity_poly.type
_entity_poly.pdbx_seq_one_letter_code
_entity_poly.pdbx_strand_id
1 'polypeptide(L)'
;MDWRLDQVIYWKEGGRVVVQVDLFDPLGRLRSEKFYPATSDVEEALERVALELSARRVTGKNPRVRQRIKNGLFPAEAAKKRFLKALQD
;
A
#
# COMPACT_ATOMS: atom_id res chain seq x y z
N MET A 1 19.10 8.75 -0.70
CA MET A 1 18.60 7.40 -1.02
C MET A 1 17.34 7.26 -0.21
N ASP A 2 16.20 7.24 -0.89
CA ASP A 2 14.88 7.29 -0.27
C ASP A 2 14.27 5.89 -0.23
N TRP A 3 13.33 5.70 0.69
CA TRP A 3 12.57 4.46 0.76
C TRP A 3 11.80 4.25 -0.54
N ARG A 4 11.83 3.04 -1.08
CA ARG A 4 11.14 2.70 -2.34
C ARG A 4 10.02 1.70 -2.10
N LEU A 5 8.81 2.07 -2.44
CA LEU A 5 7.66 1.18 -2.43
C LEU A 5 7.74 0.16 -3.58
N ASP A 6 7.58 -1.10 -3.23
CA ASP A 6 7.60 -2.23 -4.16
C ASP A 6 6.21 -2.83 -4.36
N GLN A 7 5.51 -3.11 -3.26
CA GLN A 7 4.20 -3.76 -3.30
C GLN A 7 3.29 -3.24 -2.19
N VAL A 8 1.99 -3.20 -2.49
CA VAL A 8 0.90 -2.93 -1.56
C VAL A 8 -0.07 -4.10 -1.67
N ILE A 9 -0.39 -4.70 -0.53
CA ILE A 9 -1.34 -5.80 -0.41
C ILE A 9 -2.44 -5.37 0.53
N TYR A 10 -3.70 -5.49 0.13
CA TYR A 10 -4.82 -5.21 1.03
C TYR A 10 -5.78 -6.39 1.15
N TRP A 11 -6.42 -6.54 2.30
CA TRP A 11 -7.51 -7.49 2.53
C TRP A 11 -8.49 -6.96 3.57
N LYS A 12 -9.64 -7.64 3.70
CA LYS A 12 -10.57 -7.40 4.79
C LYS A 12 -10.42 -8.47 5.86
N GLU A 13 -10.30 -8.05 7.11
CA GLU A 13 -10.17 -8.91 8.29
C GLU A 13 -11.09 -8.36 9.40
N GLY A 14 -12.03 -9.18 9.89
CA GLY A 14 -12.95 -8.75 10.95
C GLY A 14 -13.77 -7.49 10.63
N GLY A 15 -14.14 -7.28 9.35
CA GLY A 15 -14.86 -6.08 8.90
C GLY A 15 -14.01 -4.83 8.68
N ARG A 16 -12.68 -4.91 8.88
CA ARG A 16 -11.72 -3.81 8.71
C ARG A 16 -10.82 -4.06 7.51
N VAL A 17 -10.32 -2.99 6.91
CA VAL A 17 -9.29 -3.10 5.86
C VAL A 17 -7.91 -3.17 6.53
N VAL A 18 -7.09 -4.12 6.10
CA VAL A 18 -5.67 -4.20 6.46
C VAL A 18 -4.88 -3.95 5.19
N VAL A 19 -3.84 -3.11 5.30
CA VAL A 19 -2.94 -2.78 4.20
C VAL A 19 -1.53 -3.14 4.63
N GLN A 20 -0.90 -4.09 3.93
CA GLN A 20 0.53 -4.36 4.04
C GLN A 20 1.26 -3.65 2.91
N VAL A 21 2.40 -3.06 3.21
CA VAL A 21 3.30 -2.47 2.22
C VAL A 21 4.66 -3.13 2.34
N ASP A 22 5.26 -3.43 1.21
CA ASP A 22 6.62 -3.92 1.11
C ASP A 22 7.49 -2.81 0.50
N LEU A 23 8.51 -2.41 1.25
CA LEU A 23 9.38 -1.28 0.98
C LEU A 23 10.82 -1.76 0.90
N PHE A 24 11.63 -1.11 0.05
CA PHE A 24 13.07 -1.21 0.11
C PHE A 24 13.63 -0.01 0.87
N ASP A 25 14.44 -0.29 1.89
CA ASP A 25 15.21 0.74 2.59
C ASP A 25 16.35 1.28 1.69
N PRO A 26 17.03 2.37 2.10
CA PRO A 26 18.16 2.93 1.36
C PRO A 26 19.31 1.94 1.09
N LEU A 27 19.41 0.86 1.86
CA LEU A 27 20.43 -0.18 1.70
C LEU A 27 19.94 -1.34 0.80
N GLY A 28 18.75 -1.22 0.21
CA GLY A 28 18.15 -2.24 -0.64
C GLY A 28 17.58 -3.43 0.12
N ARG A 29 17.33 -3.31 1.43
CA ARG A 29 16.72 -4.39 2.22
C ARG A 29 15.20 -4.27 2.19
N LEU A 30 14.53 -5.41 2.00
CA LEU A 30 13.08 -5.49 2.04
C LEU A 30 12.57 -5.32 3.48
N ARG A 31 11.60 -4.45 3.66
CA ARG A 31 10.87 -4.18 4.90
C ARG A 31 9.38 -4.29 4.63
N SER A 32 8.67 -5.06 5.43
CA SER A 32 7.22 -5.18 5.35
C SER A 32 6.59 -4.48 6.54
N GLU A 33 5.62 -3.61 6.28
CA GLU A 33 4.87 -2.89 7.30
C GLU A 33 3.37 -3.13 7.10
N LYS A 34 2.62 -3.20 8.20
CA LYS A 34 1.16 -3.33 8.18
C LYS A 34 0.52 -2.09 8.78
N PHE A 35 -0.52 -1.62 8.10
CA PHE A 35 -1.37 -0.52 8.49
C PHE A 35 -2.77 -1.05 8.76
N TYR A 36 -3.41 -0.43 9.75
CA TYR A 36 -4.79 -0.73 10.15
C TYR A 36 -5.63 0.55 10.09
N PRO A 37 -5.93 1.07 8.89
CA PRO A 37 -6.72 2.29 8.74
C PRO A 37 -8.07 2.16 9.45
N ALA A 38 -8.51 3.23 10.11
CA ALA A 38 -9.80 3.28 10.81
C ALA A 38 -10.98 3.46 9.83
N THR A 39 -11.04 2.66 8.77
CA THR A 39 -12.12 2.63 7.78
C THR A 39 -12.33 1.21 7.24
N SER A 40 -13.55 0.92 6.83
CA SER A 40 -13.94 -0.34 6.16
C SER A 40 -13.98 -0.20 4.63
N ASP A 41 -13.85 1.04 4.14
CA ASP A 41 -13.72 1.36 2.72
C ASP A 41 -12.29 1.12 2.25
N VAL A 42 -12.13 0.39 1.14
CA VAL A 42 -10.82 -0.01 0.63
C VAL A 42 -10.11 1.15 -0.04
N GLU A 43 -10.84 2.00 -0.76
CA GLU A 43 -10.25 3.10 -1.51
C GLU A 43 -9.73 4.16 -0.53
N GLU A 44 -10.54 4.49 0.47
CA GLU A 44 -10.16 5.40 1.56
C GLU A 44 -9.00 4.83 2.40
N ALA A 45 -9.02 3.54 2.72
CA ALA A 45 -7.92 2.90 3.45
C ALA A 45 -6.59 3.01 2.71
N LEU A 46 -6.60 2.74 1.40
CA LEU A 46 -5.42 2.82 0.55
C LEU A 46 -4.93 4.26 0.38
N GLU A 47 -5.84 5.22 0.22
CA GLU A 47 -5.52 6.64 0.14
C GLU A 47 -4.83 7.15 1.41
N ARG A 48 -5.38 6.83 2.60
CA ARG A 48 -4.77 7.21 3.88
C ARG A 48 -3.36 6.65 4.03
N VAL A 49 -3.14 5.39 3.64
CA VAL A 49 -1.80 4.77 3.68
C VAL A 49 -0.87 5.42 2.66
N ALA A 50 -1.35 5.75 1.45
CA ALA A 50 -0.55 6.43 0.44
C ALA A 50 -0.07 7.82 0.92
N LEU A 51 -0.95 8.60 1.54
CA LEU A 51 -0.61 9.90 2.13
C LEU A 51 0.42 9.77 3.26
N GLU A 52 0.27 8.75 4.12
CA GLU A 52 1.25 8.50 5.18
C GLU A 52 2.63 8.11 4.61
N LEU A 53 2.67 7.32 3.53
CA LEU A 53 3.90 6.98 2.82
C LEU A 53 4.51 8.20 2.12
N SER A 54 3.70 9.05 1.49
CA SER A 54 4.15 10.31 0.89
C SER A 54 4.80 11.23 1.92
N ALA A 55 4.18 11.38 3.10
CA ALA A 55 4.74 12.15 4.22
C ALA A 55 6.10 11.59 4.72
N ARG A 56 6.31 10.29 4.61
CA ARG A 56 7.59 9.61 4.91
C ARG A 56 8.62 9.69 3.76
N ARG A 57 8.31 10.42 2.69
CA ARG A 57 9.11 10.52 1.45
C ARG A 57 9.37 9.16 0.79
N VAL A 58 8.45 8.21 0.95
CA VAL A 58 8.51 6.94 0.24
C VAL A 58 8.14 7.19 -1.21
N THR A 59 8.98 6.72 -2.13
CA THR A 59 8.77 6.89 -3.57
C THR A 59 8.41 5.57 -4.23
N GLY A 60 7.66 5.61 -5.32
CA GLY A 60 7.35 4.40 -6.09
C GLY A 60 6.76 4.75 -7.44
N LYS A 61 7.55 4.57 -8.53
CA LYS A 61 7.07 4.90 -9.88
C LYS A 61 5.89 4.02 -10.33
N ASN A 62 5.84 2.77 -9.88
CA ASN A 62 4.81 1.81 -10.28
C ASN A 62 4.68 0.65 -9.28
N PRO A 63 4.22 0.91 -8.03
CA PRO A 63 4.08 -0.13 -7.03
C PRO A 63 3.02 -1.13 -7.48
N ARG A 64 3.25 -2.40 -7.16
CA ARG A 64 2.27 -3.45 -7.40
C ARG A 64 1.18 -3.34 -6.35
N VAL A 65 -0.06 -3.08 -6.73
CA VAL A 65 -1.20 -3.08 -5.80
C VAL A 65 -2.02 -4.34 -6.01
N ARG A 66 -2.17 -5.14 -4.96
CA ARG A 66 -2.81 -6.45 -5.02
C ARG A 66 -3.82 -6.62 -3.90
N GLN A 67 -4.95 -7.24 -4.20
CA GLN A 67 -5.90 -7.70 -3.20
C GLN A 67 -5.55 -9.11 -2.77
N ARG A 68 -5.47 -9.35 -1.46
CA ARG A 68 -5.42 -10.70 -0.90
C ARG A 68 -6.84 -11.21 -0.66
N ILE A 69 -7.17 -12.33 -1.29
CA ILE A 69 -8.44 -13.04 -1.11
C ILE A 69 -8.10 -14.49 -0.77
N LYS A 70 -8.44 -14.92 0.45
CA LYS A 70 -8.01 -16.21 1.01
C LYS A 70 -6.47 -16.35 0.90
N ASN A 71 -5.99 -17.28 0.08
CA ASN A 71 -4.57 -17.56 -0.15
C ASN A 71 -4.05 -16.97 -1.47
N GLY A 72 -4.88 -16.27 -2.25
CA GLY A 72 -4.51 -15.68 -3.54
C GLY A 72 -4.18 -14.19 -3.45
N LEU A 73 -3.29 -13.73 -4.34
CA LEU A 73 -2.95 -12.31 -4.56
C LEU A 73 -3.36 -11.88 -5.97
N PHE A 74 -4.37 -11.03 -6.06
CA PHE A 74 -4.97 -10.61 -7.33
C PHE A 74 -4.60 -9.15 -7.63
N PRO A 75 -4.19 -8.81 -8.87
CA PRO A 75 -3.96 -7.42 -9.25
C PRO A 75 -5.21 -6.54 -9.05
N ALA A 76 -5.02 -5.32 -8.55
CA ALA A 76 -6.10 -4.38 -8.30
C ALA A 76 -5.84 -3.05 -9.03
N GLU A 77 -6.00 -3.05 -10.35
CA GLU A 77 -5.61 -1.90 -11.21
C GLU A 77 -6.40 -0.61 -10.93
N ALA A 78 -7.68 -0.72 -10.56
CA ALA A 78 -8.49 0.46 -10.18
C ALA A 78 -7.95 1.10 -8.89
N ALA A 79 -7.67 0.28 -7.87
CA ALA A 79 -7.09 0.70 -6.60
C ALA A 79 -5.68 1.26 -6.79
N LYS A 80 -4.89 0.65 -7.69
CA LYS A 80 -3.55 1.10 -8.05
C LYS A 80 -3.50 2.53 -8.54
N LYS A 81 -4.40 2.92 -9.45
CA LYS A 81 -4.44 4.29 -10.00
C LYS A 81 -4.67 5.34 -8.91
N ARG A 82 -5.63 5.08 -8.01
CA ARG A 82 -5.93 6.00 -6.90
C ARG A 82 -4.81 6.07 -5.88
N PHE A 83 -4.29 4.91 -5.48
CA PHE A 83 -3.16 4.82 -4.57
C PHE A 83 -1.94 5.58 -5.11
N LEU A 84 -1.61 5.39 -6.39
CA LEU A 84 -0.50 6.09 -7.04
C LEU A 84 -0.70 7.62 -7.04
N LYS A 85 -1.91 8.08 -7.30
CA LYS A 85 -2.24 9.51 -7.26
C LYS A 85 -1.98 10.08 -5.86
N ALA A 86 -2.49 9.42 -4.82
CA ALA A 86 -2.31 9.87 -3.43
C ALA A 86 -0.87 9.75 -2.91
N LEU A 87 -0.06 8.83 -3.47
CA LEU A 87 1.36 8.70 -3.11
C LEU A 87 2.22 9.82 -3.72
N GLN A 88 1.76 10.45 -4.80
CA GLN A 88 2.48 11.50 -5.53
C GLN A 88 2.05 12.92 -5.12
N ASP A 89 1.02 13.03 -4.28
CA ASP A 89 0.52 14.28 -3.68
C ASP A 89 1.32 14.62 -2.42
#